data_AF-A0A703UUB8-F1
#
_entry.id   AF-A0A703UUB8-F1
#
_cell.length_a   1.000
_cell.length_b   1.000
_cell.length_c   1.000
_cell.angle_alpha   90.00
_cell.angle_beta   90.00
_cell.angle_gamma   90.00
#
_symmetry.space_group_name_H-M   'P 1'
#
loop_
_entity.id
_entity.type
_entity.pdbx_description
1 polymer ?
#
loop_
_entity_poly.entity_id
_entity_poly.type
_entity_poly.pdbx_seq_one_letter_code
_entity_poly.pdbx_strand_id
1 'polypeptide(L)'
;MNRYALFFVCIFSTSALPAMAALDPSQPLSPTPPLSLFKAWAKPIKPFQITEGVWYVGTKNLSSILLTTPAGHILIDAGLDESAPQIKANIEAAGFRLTDVRYLLNSHARLDQAGGMARLKAWSGAQLVASQPNADQMARGGRQDFA
;
A
#
# COMPACT_ATOMS: atom_id res chain seq x y z
N MET A 1 14.07 -16.38 56.82
CA MET A 1 14.30 -17.45 55.83
C MET A 1 13.12 -17.47 54.87
N ASN A 2 13.18 -17.30 53.55
CA ASN A 2 14.25 -16.96 52.60
C ASN A 2 13.60 -16.19 51.41
N ARG A 3 14.19 -15.08 50.96
CA ARG A 3 13.63 -14.10 49.99
C ARG A 3 14.24 -14.23 48.57
N TYR A 4 14.69 -15.41 48.17
CA TYR A 4 15.35 -15.62 46.87
C TYR A 4 14.86 -16.89 46.19
N ALA A 5 13.85 -16.77 45.33
CA ALA A 5 13.62 -17.68 44.21
C ALA A 5 13.44 -16.79 42.96
N LEU A 6 14.56 -16.17 42.64
CA LEU A 6 14.85 -15.34 41.49
C LEU A 6 14.84 -16.24 40.24
N PHE A 7 14.21 -15.76 39.17
CA PHE A 7 14.54 -16.00 37.75
C PHE A 7 14.79 -17.44 37.30
N PHE A 8 13.93 -17.94 36.40
CA PHE A 8 14.27 -18.57 35.11
C PHE A 8 13.06 -19.38 34.66
N VAL A 9 12.18 -18.79 33.84
CA VAL A 9 11.39 -19.60 32.91
C VAL A 9 11.68 -19.06 31.52
N CYS A 10 12.40 -19.91 30.80
CA CYS A 10 12.94 -19.70 29.48
C CYS A 10 11.91 -19.09 28.52
N ILE A 11 12.34 -17.98 27.93
CA ILE A 11 11.93 -17.53 26.61
C ILE A 11 12.14 -18.72 25.66
N PHE A 12 11.07 -19.49 25.40
CA PHE A 12 11.03 -20.32 24.21
C PHE A 12 10.73 -19.38 23.05
N SER A 13 11.81 -18.88 22.48
CA SER A 13 11.86 -18.22 21.18
C SER A 13 11.12 -19.09 20.17
N THR A 14 9.87 -18.77 19.87
CA THR A 14 9.23 -19.18 18.63
C THR A 14 9.83 -18.32 17.51
N SER A 15 11.10 -18.56 17.19
CA SER A 15 11.65 -18.19 15.90
C SER A 15 10.96 -19.07 14.88
N ALA A 16 9.80 -18.61 14.41
CA ALA A 16 9.30 -19.02 13.11
C ALA A 16 10.38 -18.60 12.13
N LEU A 17 11.26 -19.55 11.77
CA LEU A 17 12.14 -19.39 10.63
C LEU A 17 11.22 -19.03 9.47
N PRO A 18 11.31 -17.82 8.88
CA PRO A 18 10.61 -17.60 7.64
C PRO A 18 11.16 -18.66 6.69
N ALA A 19 10.28 -19.53 6.20
CA ALA A 19 10.60 -20.41 5.09
C ALA A 19 10.87 -19.50 3.88
N MET A 20 12.09 -18.97 3.80
CA MET A 20 12.59 -18.28 2.63
C MET A 20 12.84 -19.39 1.62
N ALA A 21 11.89 -19.58 0.70
CA ALA A 21 12.14 -20.40 -0.47
C ALA A 21 13.36 -19.81 -1.19
N ALA A 22 14.41 -20.62 -1.36
CA ALA A 22 15.53 -20.24 -2.19
C ALA A 22 15.01 -20.14 -3.63
N LEU A 23 15.05 -18.94 -4.21
CA LEU A 23 14.72 -18.73 -5.61
C LEU A 23 15.86 -19.30 -6.48
N ASP A 24 15.51 -19.93 -7.60
CA ASP A 24 16.49 -20.36 -8.58
C ASP A 24 17.09 -19.11 -9.25
N PRO A 25 18.41 -18.83 -9.10
CA PRO A 25 19.04 -17.67 -9.72
C PRO A 25 19.08 -17.75 -11.25
N SER A 26 18.84 -18.94 -11.82
CA SER A 26 18.69 -19.15 -13.26
C SER A 26 17.25 -19.01 -13.75
N GLN A 27 16.28 -18.76 -12.86
CA GLN A 27 14.90 -18.50 -13.22
C GLN A 27 14.83 -17.29 -14.18
N PRO A 28 14.35 -17.45 -15.42
CA PRO A 28 14.21 -16.32 -16.33
C PRO A 28 13.17 -15.33 -15.81
N LEU A 29 13.48 -14.05 -15.95
CA LEU A 29 12.57 -12.95 -15.63
C LEU A 29 11.47 -12.83 -16.69
N SER A 30 10.28 -12.44 -16.25
CA SER A 30 9.21 -12.06 -17.16
C SER A 30 9.43 -10.64 -17.67
N PRO A 31 9.14 -10.34 -18.95
CA PRO A 31 9.22 -8.99 -19.47
C PRO A 31 8.18 -8.08 -18.78
N THR A 32 8.61 -6.90 -18.36
CA THR A 32 7.71 -5.89 -17.80
C THR A 32 6.77 -5.35 -18.89
N PRO A 33 5.47 -5.17 -18.62
CA PRO A 33 4.57 -4.48 -19.55
C PRO A 33 5.07 -3.06 -19.85
N PRO A 34 4.78 -2.51 -21.04
CA PRO A 34 5.21 -1.17 -21.40
C PRO A 34 4.52 -0.11 -20.54
N LEU A 35 5.23 0.96 -20.19
CA LEU A 35 4.69 2.05 -19.37
C LEU A 35 3.40 2.68 -19.97
N SER A 36 3.26 2.66 -21.29
CA SER A 36 2.07 3.14 -22.00
C SER A 36 0.79 2.41 -21.60
N LEU A 37 0.87 1.12 -21.22
CA LEU A 37 -0.27 0.36 -20.73
C LEU A 37 -0.77 0.92 -19.39
N PHE A 38 0.15 1.10 -18.43
CA PHE A 38 -0.18 1.67 -17.13
C PHE A 38 -0.70 3.11 -17.26
N LYS A 39 -0.14 3.91 -18.18
CA LYS A 39 -0.65 5.26 -18.48
C LYS A 39 -2.07 5.23 -19.06
N ALA A 40 -2.41 4.23 -19.88
CA ALA A 40 -3.77 4.06 -20.37
C ALA A 40 -4.74 3.70 -19.23
N TRP A 41 -4.31 2.87 -18.28
CA TRP A 41 -5.07 2.54 -17.07
C TRP A 41 -5.23 3.73 -16.11
N ALA A 42 -4.22 4.59 -16.02
CA ALA A 42 -4.19 5.77 -15.15
C ALA A 42 -5.06 6.94 -15.64
N LYS A 43 -5.77 6.82 -16.77
CA LYS A 43 -6.68 7.87 -17.27
C LYS A 43 -7.71 8.26 -16.20
N PRO A 44 -8.04 9.55 -16.01
CA PRO A 44 -8.99 9.97 -14.99
C PRO A 44 -10.41 9.43 -15.17
N ILE A 45 -11.11 9.30 -14.05
CA ILE A 45 -12.56 9.07 -13.95
C ILE A 45 -13.09 9.90 -12.76
N LYS A 46 -14.35 10.32 -12.81
CA LYS A 46 -15.01 10.97 -11.66
C LYS A 46 -15.13 9.97 -10.50
N PRO A 47 -14.92 10.39 -9.25
CA PRO A 47 -15.14 9.52 -8.10
C PRO A 47 -16.63 9.19 -7.99
N PHE A 48 -16.94 8.03 -7.42
CA PHE A 48 -18.31 7.62 -7.19
C PHE A 48 -18.41 6.72 -5.95
N GLN A 49 -19.57 6.73 -5.33
CA GLN A 49 -19.86 5.87 -4.20
C GLN A 49 -20.18 4.46 -4.69
N ILE A 50 -19.49 3.45 -4.16
CA ILE A 50 -19.78 2.04 -4.45
C ILE A 50 -20.95 1.58 -3.58
N THR A 51 -20.87 1.89 -2.29
CA THR A 51 -21.92 1.67 -1.29
C THR A 51 -21.70 2.63 -0.11
N GLU A 52 -22.57 2.59 0.90
CA GLU A 52 -22.43 3.42 2.10
C GLU A 52 -21.02 3.32 2.70
N GLY A 53 -20.36 4.46 2.86
CA GLY A 53 -19.00 4.54 3.41
C GLY A 53 -17.85 4.04 2.52
N VAL A 54 -18.13 3.62 1.28
CA VAL A 54 -17.11 3.06 0.36
C VAL A 54 -17.12 3.81 -0.96
N TRP A 55 -15.99 4.41 -1.30
CA TRP A 55 -15.85 5.28 -2.48
C TRP A 55 -14.74 4.81 -3.40
N TYR A 56 -15.01 4.83 -4.70
CA TYR A 56 -14.00 4.71 -5.72
C TYR A 56 -13.39 6.09 -5.99
N VAL A 57 -12.08 6.21 -5.76
CA VAL A 57 -11.30 7.45 -5.96
C VAL A 57 -10.09 7.24 -6.89
N GLY A 58 -10.00 6.07 -7.54
CA GLY A 58 -8.93 5.70 -8.45
C GLY A 58 -9.05 6.29 -9.86
N THR A 59 -8.49 5.56 -10.83
CA THR A 59 -8.48 5.93 -12.25
C THR A 59 -9.38 5.00 -13.06
N LYS A 60 -9.36 5.06 -14.40
CA LYS A 60 -10.15 4.17 -15.25
C LYS A 60 -9.89 2.69 -15.03
N ASN A 61 -8.67 2.30 -14.67
CA ASN A 61 -8.31 0.89 -14.48
C ASN A 61 -7.22 0.64 -13.43
N LEU A 62 -6.86 1.63 -12.61
CA LEU A 62 -6.07 1.47 -11.39
C LEU A 62 -6.96 1.84 -10.22
N SER A 63 -7.32 0.85 -9.40
CA SER A 63 -8.25 1.06 -8.30
C SER A 63 -7.58 1.86 -7.19
N SER A 64 -8.36 2.75 -6.58
CA SER A 64 -8.05 3.33 -5.27
C SER A 64 -9.37 3.52 -4.55
N ILE A 65 -9.48 2.92 -3.35
CA ILE A 65 -10.75 2.82 -2.62
C ILE A 65 -10.63 3.56 -1.30
N LEU A 66 -11.51 4.52 -1.07
CA LEU A 66 -11.61 5.25 0.19
C LEU A 66 -12.73 4.64 1.05
N LEU A 67 -12.38 4.17 2.24
CA LEU A 67 -13.31 3.73 3.27
C LEU A 67 -13.44 4.86 4.30
N THR A 68 -14.65 5.37 4.49
CA THR A 68 -14.88 6.57 5.30
C THR A 68 -15.55 6.22 6.62
N THR A 69 -15.01 6.72 7.73
CA THR A 69 -15.59 6.61 9.08
C THR A 69 -15.51 7.95 9.81
N PRO A 70 -16.30 8.15 10.89
CA PRO A 70 -16.19 9.34 11.73
C PRO A 70 -14.83 9.50 12.44
N ALA A 71 -14.06 8.42 12.63
CA ALA A 71 -12.74 8.46 13.28
C ALA A 71 -11.58 8.77 12.30
N GLY A 72 -11.90 8.92 11.00
CA GLY A 72 -10.94 9.06 9.92
C GLY A 72 -11.14 7.99 8.85
N HIS A 73 -10.33 8.04 7.80
CA HIS A 73 -10.52 7.23 6.59
C HIS A 73 -9.37 6.25 6.37
N ILE A 74 -9.63 5.24 5.55
CA ILE A 74 -8.62 4.28 5.06
C ILE A 74 -8.61 4.40 3.54
N LEU A 75 -7.43 4.52 2.96
CA LEU A 75 -7.26 4.49 1.51
C LEU A 75 -6.54 3.20 1.10
N ILE A 76 -7.11 2.46 0.16
CA ILE A 76 -6.52 1.25 -0.40
C ILE A 76 -5.95 1.59 -1.77
N ASP A 77 -4.66 1.34 -1.95
CA ASP A 77 -3.87 1.57 -3.16
C ASP A 77 -3.81 3.03 -3.66
N ALA A 78 -2.78 3.32 -4.46
CA ALA A 78 -2.37 4.68 -4.80
C ALA A 78 -2.09 4.89 -6.28
N GLY A 79 -2.36 3.92 -7.15
CA GLY A 79 -2.08 4.05 -8.57
C GLY A 79 -0.59 4.29 -8.87
N LEU A 80 -0.32 4.96 -10.01
CA LEU A 80 0.99 5.50 -10.35
C LEU A 80 1.36 6.71 -9.49
N ASP A 81 2.65 7.08 -9.45
CA ASP A 81 3.09 8.34 -8.84
C ASP A 81 2.38 9.56 -9.46
N GLU A 82 2.22 9.53 -10.79
CA GLU A 82 1.48 10.54 -11.57
C GLU A 82 -0.03 10.56 -11.24
N SER A 83 -0.58 9.47 -10.67
CA SER A 83 -1.99 9.38 -10.29
C SER A 83 -2.29 9.99 -8.91
N ALA A 84 -1.29 10.19 -8.05
CA ALA A 84 -1.51 10.71 -6.69
C ALA A 84 -2.25 12.06 -6.66
N PRO A 85 -1.94 13.07 -7.51
CA PRO A 85 -2.72 14.31 -7.56
C PRO A 85 -4.20 14.08 -7.92
N GLN A 86 -4.49 13.18 -8.85
CA GLN A 86 -5.86 12.84 -9.26
C GLN A 86 -6.62 12.14 -8.13
N ILE A 87 -5.97 11.20 -7.42
CA ILE A 87 -6.59 10.50 -6.29
C ILE A 87 -6.91 11.47 -5.16
N LYS A 88 -5.99 12.40 -4.84
CA LYS A 88 -6.27 13.48 -3.89
C LYS A 88 -7.48 14.31 -4.33
N ALA A 89 -7.52 14.76 -5.58
CA ALA A 89 -8.62 15.54 -6.12
C ALA A 89 -9.95 14.76 -6.11
N ASN A 90 -9.92 13.45 -6.32
CA ASN A 90 -11.09 12.58 -6.24
C ASN A 90 -11.62 12.45 -4.81
N ILE A 91 -10.74 12.31 -3.81
CA ILE A 91 -11.12 12.31 -2.39
C ILE A 91 -11.81 13.64 -2.03
N GLU A 92 -11.24 14.77 -2.48
CA GLU A 92 -11.77 16.11 -2.25
C GLU A 92 -13.12 16.33 -2.96
N ALA A 93 -13.25 15.89 -4.21
CA ALA A 93 -14.49 15.97 -4.98
C ALA A 93 -15.61 15.08 -4.42
N ALA A 94 -15.26 13.99 -3.71
CA ALA A 94 -16.20 13.17 -2.96
C ALA A 94 -16.61 13.80 -1.60
N GLY A 95 -16.09 14.98 -1.25
CA GLY A 95 -16.44 15.73 -0.05
C GLY A 95 -15.60 15.39 1.18
N PHE A 96 -14.49 14.65 1.02
CA PHE A 96 -13.60 14.26 2.11
C PHE A 96 -12.28 15.04 2.05
N ARG A 97 -11.50 15.00 3.13
CA ARG A 97 -10.16 15.58 3.15
C ARG A 97 -9.12 14.48 3.15
N LEU A 98 -8.07 14.63 2.35
CA LEU A 98 -6.95 13.70 2.37
C LEU A 98 -6.29 13.60 3.76
N THR A 99 -6.29 14.69 4.54
CA THR A 99 -5.74 14.72 5.91
C THR A 99 -6.59 13.97 6.94
N ASP A 100 -7.81 13.54 6.58
CA ASP A 100 -8.62 12.65 7.43
C ASP A 100 -8.27 11.17 7.20
N VAL A 101 -7.47 10.84 6.18
CA VAL A 101 -6.96 9.48 5.95
C VAL A 101 -5.94 9.14 7.03
N ARG A 102 -6.20 8.06 7.78
CA ARG A 102 -5.35 7.56 8.88
C ARG A 102 -4.45 6.43 8.43
N TYR A 103 -4.93 5.61 7.50
CA TYR A 103 -4.21 4.44 7.00
C TYR A 103 -4.20 4.40 5.48
N LEU A 104 -3.03 4.06 4.92
CA LEU A 104 -2.84 3.67 3.53
C LEU A 104 -2.58 2.16 3.51
N LEU A 105 -3.45 1.40 2.86
CA LEU A 105 -3.26 -0.03 2.66
C LEU A 105 -2.72 -0.29 1.26
N ASN A 106 -1.76 -1.20 1.15
CA ASN A 106 -1.22 -1.63 -0.14
C ASN A 106 -1.59 -3.09 -0.44
N SER A 107 -2.11 -3.34 -1.64
CA SER A 107 -2.33 -4.68 -2.17
C SER A 107 -1.00 -5.35 -2.56
N HIS A 108 -0.26 -4.77 -3.49
CA HIS A 108 1.05 -5.24 -3.93
C HIS A 108 2.02 -4.08 -4.25
N ALA A 109 3.32 -4.33 -4.06
CA ALA A 109 4.36 -3.31 -4.11
C ALA A 109 4.93 -3.04 -5.53
N ARG A 110 4.04 -2.80 -6.50
CA ARG A 110 4.42 -2.40 -7.87
C ARG A 110 3.97 -0.99 -8.19
N LEU A 111 4.54 -0.41 -9.25
CA LEU A 111 4.27 0.96 -9.67
C LEU A 111 2.78 1.29 -9.82
N ASP A 112 1.97 0.32 -10.24
CA ASP A 112 0.56 0.50 -10.60
C ASP A 112 -0.36 0.61 -9.39
N GLN A 113 0.10 0.24 -8.19
CA GLN A 113 -0.67 0.35 -6.94
C GLN A 113 0.09 1.09 -5.82
N ALA A 114 1.42 1.00 -5.81
CA ALA A 114 2.28 1.62 -4.81
C ALA A 114 2.93 2.93 -5.28
N GLY A 115 2.84 3.28 -6.57
CA GLY A 115 3.56 4.42 -7.16
C GLY A 115 3.22 5.75 -6.47
N GLY A 116 1.94 5.98 -6.16
CA GLY A 116 1.49 7.19 -5.47
C GLY A 116 1.69 7.21 -3.96
N MET A 117 2.11 6.10 -3.33
CA MET A 117 2.08 5.95 -1.87
C MET A 117 2.94 6.99 -1.15
N ALA A 118 4.13 7.29 -1.66
CA ALA A 118 5.03 8.25 -1.01
C ALA A 118 4.40 9.65 -0.92
N ARG A 119 3.78 10.12 -2.01
CA ARG A 119 3.11 11.43 -2.04
C ARG A 119 1.86 11.45 -1.17
N LEU A 120 0.99 10.45 -1.31
CA LEU A 120 -0.24 10.37 -0.52
C LEU A 120 0.05 10.27 0.98
N LYS A 121 1.09 9.52 1.36
CA LYS A 121 1.59 9.47 2.75
C LYS A 121 2.05 10.84 3.24
N ALA A 122 2.88 11.53 2.45
CA ALA A 122 3.40 12.85 2.83
C ALA A 122 2.29 13.89 2.98
N TRP A 123 1.26 13.86 2.13
CA TRP A 123 0.16 14.83 2.17
C TRP A 123 -0.90 14.53 3.22
N SER A 124 -1.16 13.25 3.53
CA SER A 124 -2.15 12.85 4.53
C SER A 124 -1.60 12.78 5.95
N GLY A 125 -0.32 12.44 6.11
CA GLY A 125 0.25 12.04 7.40
C GLY A 125 -0.12 10.62 7.82
N ALA A 126 -0.77 9.84 6.94
CA ALA A 126 -1.26 8.50 7.25
C ALA A 126 -0.14 7.48 7.52
N GLN A 127 -0.50 6.43 8.27
CA GLN A 127 0.35 5.25 8.45
C GLN A 127 0.22 4.34 7.22
N LEU A 128 1.35 3.84 6.71
CA LEU A 128 1.36 2.86 5.62
C LEU A 128 1.31 1.46 6.23
N VAL A 129 0.40 0.62 5.76
CA VAL A 129 0.24 -0.76 6.18
C VAL A 129 0.36 -1.66 4.95
N ALA A 130 1.30 -2.59 5.00
CA ALA A 130 1.57 -3.56 3.94
C ALA A 130 2.13 -4.85 4.55
N SER A 131 2.14 -5.93 3.78
CA SER A 131 2.89 -7.13 4.15
C SER A 131 4.39 -6.83 4.21
N GLN A 132 5.16 -7.59 4.99
CA GLN A 132 6.62 -7.41 5.07
C GLN A 132 7.30 -7.46 3.69
N PRO A 133 7.00 -8.43 2.79
CA PRO A 133 7.60 -8.44 1.46
C PRO A 133 7.28 -7.20 0.62
N ASN A 134 6.05 -6.69 0.70
CA ASN A 134 5.66 -5.46 0.02
C ASN A 134 6.40 -4.24 0.61
N ALA A 135 6.51 -4.17 1.94
CA ALA A 135 7.24 -3.10 2.61
C ALA A 135 8.71 -3.06 2.18
N ASP A 136 9.37 -4.23 2.12
CA ASP A 136 10.76 -4.35 1.68
C ASP A 136 10.92 -3.89 0.22
N GLN A 137 10.01 -4.27 -0.67
CA GLN A 137 10.02 -3.85 -2.08
C GLN A 137 9.76 -2.35 -2.25
N MET A 138 8.80 -1.79 -1.50
CA MET A 138 8.52 -0.35 -1.50
C MET A 138 9.69 0.48 -0.97
N ALA A 139 10.40 -0.01 0.06
CA ALA A 139 11.60 0.65 0.60
C ALA A 139 12.73 0.77 -0.44
N ARG A 140 12.79 -0.15 -1.41
CA ARG A 140 13.72 -0.10 -2.55
C ARG A 140 13.23 0.79 -3.70
N GLY A 141 12.06 1.40 -3.58
CA GLY A 141 11.45 2.22 -4.63
C GLY A 141 11.09 1.43 -5.89
N GLY A 142 10.81 0.13 -5.77
CA GLY A 142 10.46 -0.73 -6.91
C GLY A 142 11.63 -1.06 -7.86
N ARG A 143 12.88 -0.75 -7.49
CA ARG A 143 14.09 -0.99 -8.32
C ARG A 143 14.41 -2.47 -8.59
N GLN A 144 13.67 -3.39 -7.98
CA GLN A 144 13.79 -4.83 -8.15
C GLN A 144 12.43 -5.45 -8.52
N ASP A 145 11.54 -4.67 -9.15
CA ASP A 145 10.30 -5.18 -9.71
C ASP A 145 10.60 -5.75 -11.11
N PHE A 146 10.42 -7.06 -11.31
CA PHE A 146 10.76 -7.81 -12.54
C PHE A 146 12.25 -7.87 -12.90
N ALA A 147 13.13 -7.78 -11.88
CA ALA A 147 14.57 -8.03 -12.00
C ALA A 147 14.98 -9.25 -11.17
#